data_AF-A0A7Y0K4T8-F1
#
_entry.id   AF-A0A7Y0K4T8-F1
#
_cell.length_a   1.000
_cell.length_b   1.000
_cell.length_c   1.000
_cell.angle_alpha   90.00
_cell.angle_beta   90.00
_cell.angle_gamma   90.00
#
_symmetry.space_group_name_H-M   'P 1'
#
loop_
_entity.id
_entity.type
_entity.pdbx_description
1 polymer ?
#
loop_
_entity_poly.entity_id
_entity_poly.type
_entity_poly.pdbx_seq_one_letter_code
_entity_poly.pdbx_strand_id
1 'polypeptide(L)'
;MKTNETNSDRRVKKSKKALKNALITLMDQKDFKDITITNIVEHADVNRGTFYRHYQYKEDLLEDLTNDVLSDLIWAYRFPYVHLETFDISYINS
;
A
#
# COMPACT_ATOMS: atom_id res chain seq x y z
N MET A 1 22.79 2.18 23.05
CA MET A 1 23.05 1.38 21.84
C MET A 1 21.90 1.64 20.87
N LYS A 2 22.11 2.39 19.78
CA LYS A 2 21.04 2.72 18.81
C LYS A 2 21.05 1.63 17.72
N THR A 3 19.98 0.86 17.64
CA THR A 3 19.80 -0.22 16.66
C THR A 3 19.75 0.34 15.23
N ASN A 4 20.28 -0.42 14.27
CA ASN A 4 20.40 -0.11 12.83
C ASN A 4 19.04 -0.03 12.09
N GLU A 5 18.07 0.73 12.58
CA GLU A 5 16.65 0.66 12.15
C GLU A 5 16.27 1.57 10.96
N THR A 6 17.13 2.45 10.46
CA THR A 6 16.68 3.56 9.60
C THR A 6 16.83 3.36 8.09
N ASN A 7 17.76 2.52 7.64
CA ASN A 7 18.08 2.41 6.20
C ASN A 7 17.32 1.27 5.50
N SER A 8 17.22 0.11 6.16
CA SER A 8 16.53 -1.06 5.60
C SER A 8 15.03 -0.77 5.37
N ASP A 9 14.35 -0.18 6.36
CA ASP A 9 12.93 0.16 6.26
C ASP A 9 12.64 1.18 5.14
N ARG A 10 13.51 2.20 4.98
CA ARG A 10 13.40 3.16 3.86
C ARG A 10 13.54 2.49 2.51
N ARG A 11 14.47 1.54 2.36
CA ARG A 11 14.67 0.79 1.11
C ARG A 11 13.46 -0.07 0.81
N VAL A 12 12.91 -0.77 1.81
CA VAL A 12 11.68 -1.58 1.70
C VAL A 12 10.49 -0.72 1.26
N LYS A 13 10.26 0.42 1.91
CA LYS A 13 9.20 1.37 1.55
C LYS A 13 9.34 1.88 0.12
N LYS A 14 10.56 2.24 -0.28
CA LYS A 14 10.84 2.72 -1.65
C LYS A 14 10.57 1.64 -2.69
N SER A 15 11.02 0.41 -2.48
CA SER A 15 10.78 -0.68 -3.44
C SER A 15 9.32 -1.11 -3.50
N LYS A 16 8.61 -1.19 -2.36
CA LYS A 16 7.16 -1.43 -2.36
C LYS A 16 6.40 -0.36 -3.16
N LYS A 17 6.72 0.92 -2.93
CA LYS A 17 6.09 2.03 -3.67
C LYS A 17 6.36 1.95 -5.18
N ALA A 18 7.60 1.66 -5.58
CA ALA A 18 7.94 1.50 -7.00
C ALA A 18 7.16 0.35 -7.65
N LEU A 19 7.05 -0.80 -6.98
CA LEU A 19 6.28 -1.95 -7.44
C LEU A 19 4.77 -1.63 -7.57
N LYS A 20 4.17 -0.97 -6.56
CA LYS A 20 2.75 -0.56 -6.59
C LYS A 20 2.49 0.40 -7.75
N ASN A 21 3.33 1.41 -7.93
CA ASN A 21 3.22 2.36 -9.05
C ASN A 21 3.32 1.66 -10.40
N ALA A 22 4.27 0.73 -10.55
CA ALA A 22 4.41 -0.04 -11.78
C ALA A 22 3.17 -0.88 -12.09
N LEU A 23 2.58 -1.52 -11.07
CA LEU A 23 1.34 -2.27 -11.25
C LEU A 23 0.18 -1.36 -11.71
N ILE A 24 0.00 -0.20 -11.07
CA ILE A 24 -1.01 0.80 -11.47
C ILE A 24 -0.83 1.19 -12.94
N THR A 25 0.38 1.58 -13.35
CA THR A 25 0.65 2.00 -14.73
C THR A 25 0.40 0.88 -15.73
N LEU A 26 0.76 -0.37 -15.40
CA LEU A 26 0.54 -1.50 -16.28
C LEU A 26 -0.95 -1.87 -16.40
N MET A 27 -1.73 -1.72 -15.33
CA MET A 27 -3.18 -1.96 -15.33
C MET A 27 -3.95 -0.91 -16.13
N ASP A 28 -3.41 0.30 -16.31
CA ASP A 28 -3.95 1.32 -17.22
C ASP A 28 -3.77 0.92 -18.70
N GLN A 29 -2.81 0.04 -18.99
CA GLN A 29 -2.43 -0.33 -20.36
C GLN A 29 -2.96 -1.70 -20.81
N LYS A 30 -3.24 -2.62 -19.87
CA LYS A 30 -3.68 -3.98 -20.17
C LYS A 30 -4.35 -4.65 -18.98
N ASP A 31 -5.12 -5.71 -19.27
CA ASP A 31 -5.79 -6.51 -18.25
C ASP A 31 -4.79 -7.11 -17.24
N PHE A 32 -5.16 -7.10 -15.95
CA PHE A 32 -4.33 -7.63 -14.87
C PHE A 32 -3.86 -9.08 -15.11
N LYS A 33 -4.70 -9.91 -15.72
CA LYS A 33 -4.37 -11.31 -16.05
C LYS A 33 -3.14 -11.43 -16.96
N ASP A 34 -2.93 -10.45 -17.85
CA ASP A 34 -1.85 -10.41 -18.84
C ASP A 34 -0.58 -9.73 -18.32
N ILE A 35 -0.64 -9.13 -17.12
CA ILE A 35 0.52 -8.55 -16.44
C ILE A 35 1.37 -9.67 -15.83
N THR A 36 2.67 -9.68 -16.12
CA THR A 36 3.62 -10.62 -15.52
C THR A 36 4.48 -9.94 -14.45
N ILE A 37 5.05 -10.74 -13.53
CA ILE A 37 6.05 -10.25 -12.56
C ILE A 37 7.21 -9.58 -13.30
N THR A 38 7.63 -10.12 -14.45
CA THR A 38 8.68 -9.54 -15.30
C THR A 38 8.33 -8.11 -15.72
N ASN A 39 7.10 -7.89 -16.24
CA ASN A 39 6.69 -6.54 -16.64
C ASN A 39 6.70 -5.57 -15.46
N ILE A 40 6.23 -6.02 -14.28
CA ILE A 40 6.18 -5.19 -13.08
C ILE A 40 7.59 -4.77 -12.66
N VAL A 41 8.53 -5.70 -12.57
CA VAL A 41 9.88 -5.39 -12.08
C VAL A 41 10.69 -4.58 -13.08
N GLU A 42 10.49 -4.80 -14.38
CA GLU A 42 11.09 -3.99 -15.44
C GLU A 42 10.57 -2.55 -15.40
N HIS A 43 9.25 -2.37 -15.27
CA HIS A 43 8.66 -1.03 -15.19
C HIS A 43 9.00 -0.31 -13.87
N ALA A 44 9.15 -1.05 -12.76
CA ALA A 44 9.53 -0.51 -11.47
C ALA A 44 11.04 -0.21 -11.33
N ASP A 45 11.87 -0.59 -12.31
CA ASP A 45 13.33 -0.53 -12.26
C ASP A 45 13.91 -1.23 -11.01
N VAL A 46 13.49 -2.48 -10.78
CA VAL A 46 13.99 -3.32 -9.70
C VAL A 46 14.29 -4.74 -10.17
N ASN A 47 15.09 -5.47 -9.40
CA ASN A 47 15.33 -6.88 -9.71
C ASN A 47 14.16 -7.78 -9.24
N ARG A 48 14.02 -8.96 -9.86
CA ARG A 48 13.01 -9.96 -9.46
C ARG A 48 13.15 -10.39 -8.00
N GLY A 49 14.38 -10.49 -7.48
CA GLY A 49 14.61 -10.79 -6.06
C GLY A 49 14.02 -9.74 -5.10
N THR A 50 13.87 -8.49 -5.55
CA THR A 50 13.21 -7.42 -4.79
C THR A 50 11.71 -7.59 -4.76
N PHE A 51 11.10 -8.03 -5.87
CA PHE A 51 9.70 -8.44 -5.86
C PHE A 51 9.47 -9.57 -4.85
N TYR A 52 10.25 -10.66 -4.96
CA TYR A 52 10.08 -11.84 -4.11
C TYR A 52 10.43 -11.63 -2.63
N ARG A 53 11.13 -10.54 -2.30
CA ARG A 53 11.33 -10.13 -0.89
C ARG A 53 10.06 -9.52 -0.27
N HIS A 54 9.13 -9.05 -1.08
CA HIS A 54 7.91 -8.38 -0.63
C HIS A 54 6.64 -9.20 -0.90
N TYR A 55 6.60 -9.94 -2.00
CA TYR A 55 5.40 -10.59 -2.53
C TYR A 55 5.76 -11.95 -3.15
N GLN A 56 4.91 -12.96 -3.01
CA GLN A 56 5.09 -14.23 -3.70
C GLN A 56 4.48 -14.17 -5.11
N TYR A 57 3.31 -13.54 -5.24
CA TYR A 57 2.54 -13.43 -6.47
C TYR A 57 2.15 -11.98 -6.77
N LYS A 58 1.67 -11.70 -7.99
CA LYS A 58 1.22 -10.35 -8.38
C LYS A 58 -0.09 -9.96 -7.68
N GLU A 59 -0.85 -10.95 -7.26
CA GLU A 59 -2.06 -10.84 -6.46
C GLU A 59 -1.76 -10.27 -5.07
N ASP A 60 -0.66 -10.69 -4.43
CA ASP A 60 -0.25 -10.13 -3.12
C ASP A 60 0.09 -8.63 -3.23
N LEU A 61 0.71 -8.23 -4.35
CA LEU A 61 1.00 -6.82 -4.63
C LEU A 61 -0.29 -6.02 -4.86
N LEU A 62 -1.25 -6.61 -5.57
CA LEU A 62 -2.56 -5.99 -5.79
C LEU A 62 -3.35 -5.83 -4.49
N GLU A 63 -3.29 -6.84 -3.61
CA GLU A 63 -3.92 -6.78 -2.28
C GLU A 63 -3.30 -5.67 -1.43
N ASP A 64 -1.96 -5.61 -1.35
CA ASP A 64 -1.23 -4.55 -0.62
C ASP A 64 -1.55 -3.16 -1.20
N LEU A 65 -1.68 -3.03 -2.52
CA LEU A 65 -2.13 -1.79 -3.16
C LEU A 65 -3.56 -1.42 -2.77
N THR A 66 -4.48 -2.39 -2.81
CA THR A 66 -5.90 -2.17 -2.51
C THR A 66 -6.09 -1.78 -1.05
N ASN A 67 -5.35 -2.41 -0.14
CA ASN A 67 -5.37 -2.09 1.28
C ASN A 67 -4.89 -0.66 1.58
N ASP A 68 -3.87 -0.16 0.88
CA ASP A 68 -3.45 1.24 0.99
C ASP A 68 -4.60 2.18 0.60
N VAL A 69 -5.21 1.95 -0.56
CA VAL A 69 -6.30 2.79 -1.07
C VAL A 69 -7.51 2.77 -0.14
N LEU A 70 -7.90 1.59 0.36
CA LEU A 70 -9.00 1.46 1.31
C LEU A 70 -8.70 2.16 2.63
N SER A 71 -7.46 2.07 3.12
CA SER A 71 -7.04 2.73 4.36
C SER A 71 -7.10 4.25 4.21
N ASP A 72 -6.62 4.78 3.08
CA ASP A 72 -6.68 6.20 2.76
C ASP A 72 -8.12 6.69 2.65
N LEU A 73 -9.00 5.89 2.03
CA LEU A 73 -10.44 6.19 1.93
C LEU A 73 -11.13 6.21 3.30
N ILE A 74 -10.86 5.21 4.14
CA ILE A 74 -11.39 5.14 5.51
C ILE A 74 -10.92 6.35 6.31
N TRP A 75 -9.65 6.72 6.19
CA TRP A 75 -9.10 7.89 6.85
C TRP A 75 -9.77 9.18 6.38
N ALA A 76 -9.88 9.38 5.06
CA ALA A 76 -10.52 10.56 4.48
C ALA A 76 -11.99 10.68 4.91
N TYR A 77 -12.71 9.56 5.01
CA TYR A 77 -14.09 9.55 5.51
C TYR A 77 -14.18 9.89 7.00
N ARG A 78 -13.26 9.38 7.83
CA ARG A 78 -13.27 9.62 9.29
C ARG A 78 -12.76 11.00 9.66
N PHE A 79 -11.80 11.55 8.91
CA PHE A 79 -11.07 12.79 9.23
C PHE A 79 -11.98 13.96 9.67
N PRO A 80 -13.11 14.27 8.98
CA PRO A 80 -14.00 15.36 9.39
C PRO A 80 -14.67 15.16 10.75
N TYR A 81 -14.76 13.91 11.22
CA TYR A 81 -15.45 13.53 12.46
C TYR A 81 -14.49 13.25 13.63
N VAL A 82 -13.17 13.31 13.43
CA VAL A 82 -12.16 13.01 14.48
C VAL A 82 -12.17 14.05 15.61
N HIS A 83 -12.73 15.24 15.37
CA HIS A 83 -12.74 16.35 16.34
C HIS A 83 -14.13 16.71 16.87
N LEU A 84 -15.17 15.95 16.50
CA LEU A 84 -16.47 16.10 17.13
C LEU A 84 -16.37 15.47 18.52
N GLU A 85 -16.63 16.24 19.58
CA GLU A 85 -16.80 15.68 20.91
C GLU A 85 -17.81 14.53 20.79
N THR A 86 -17.37 13.32 21.13
CA THR A 86 -18.26 12.16 21.15
C THR A 86 -19.37 12.49 22.13
N PHE A 87 -20.58 12.69 21.62
CA PHE A 87 -21.76 12.87 22.45
C PHE A 87 -21.91 11.58 23.26
N ASP A 88 -21.52 11.62 24.53
CA ASP A 88 -21.68 10.48 25.39
C ASP A 88 -23.17 10.30 25.64
N ILE A 89 -23.71 9.24 25.05
CA ILE A 89 -25.13 8.88 25.10
C ILE A 89 -25.55 8.53 26.54
N SER A 90 -24.58 8.33 27.45
CA SER A 90 -24.83 8.12 28.88
C SER A 90 -25.57 9.29 29.54
N TYR A 91 -25.54 10.49 28.95
CA TYR A 91 -26.20 11.69 29.49
C TYR A 91 -27.62 11.94 28.97
N ILE A 92 -28.17 11.09 28.10
CA ILE A 92 -29.48 11.35 27.43
C ILE A 92 -30.70 10.88 28.26
N ASN A 93 -30.50 10.17 29.39
CA ASN A 93 -31.61 9.72 30.25
C ASN A 93 -31.50 10.24 31.70
N SER A 94 -31.56 11.56 31.89
CA SER A 94 -31.79 12.19 33.20
C SER A 94 -33.15 12.88 33.24
#